data_AF-A0AAD4VPW8-F1
#
_entry.id   AF-A0AAD4VPW8-F1
#
_cell.length_a   1.000
_cell.length_b   1.000
_cell.length_c   1.000
_cell.angle_alpha   90.00
_cell.angle_beta   90.00
_cell.angle_gamma   90.00
#
_symmetry.space_group_name_H-M   'P 1'
#
loop_
_entity.id
_entity.type
_entity.pdbx_description
1 polymer ?
#
loop_
_entity_poly.entity_id
_entity_poly.type
_entity_poly.pdbx_seq_one_letter_code
_entity_poly.pdbx_strand_id
1 'polypeptide(L)'
;MNQPRVFRIESKSFSVRTDNLSQGGAILITEKSRGKSFQISLEVDCVVWLRNQLRDAFKGSEAQFFRQFKGVSFQFWVERHRNSKGWFLRLSKCTRGVVRSLVIPQGENAIGWRTMEDSLGTFYNFNGKRCGSDTGRDADGGER
;
A
#
# COMPACT_ATOMS: atom_id res chain seq x y z
N MET A 1 -12.05 14.62 -1.02
CA MET A 1 -11.78 13.41 -0.23
C MET A 1 -11.53 12.25 -1.18
N ASN A 2 -10.37 11.57 -1.12
CA ASN A 2 -10.14 10.40 -1.97
C ASN A 2 -11.01 9.25 -1.46
N GLN A 3 -11.87 8.72 -2.33
CA GLN A 3 -12.70 7.58 -2.00
C GLN A 3 -11.82 6.34 -1.74
N PRO A 4 -12.18 5.47 -0.79
CA PRO A 4 -11.48 4.22 -0.55
C PRO A 4 -11.50 3.36 -1.81
N ARG A 5 -10.35 2.80 -2.20
CA ARG A 5 -10.27 1.77 -3.24
C ARG A 5 -10.70 0.46 -2.63
N VAL A 6 -11.70 -0.19 -3.21
CA VAL A 6 -12.20 -1.48 -2.75
C VAL A 6 -12.15 -2.46 -3.91
N PHE A 7 -11.62 -3.65 -3.66
CA PHE A 7 -11.54 -4.71 -4.65
C PHE A 7 -11.64 -6.08 -3.99
N ARG A 8 -11.97 -7.10 -4.78
CA ARG A 8 -12.09 -8.48 -4.33
C ARG A 8 -11.12 -9.36 -5.10
N ILE A 9 -10.41 -10.21 -4.39
CA ILE A 9 -9.50 -11.21 -4.96
C ILE A 9 -9.86 -12.53 -4.31
N GLU A 10 -10.27 -13.49 -5.12
CA GLU A 10 -10.81 -14.78 -4.66
C GLU A 10 -11.92 -14.56 -3.62
N SER A 11 -11.82 -15.18 -2.44
CA SER A 11 -12.80 -15.05 -1.35
C SER A 11 -12.54 -13.89 -0.39
N LYS A 12 -11.60 -12.98 -0.71
CA LYS A 12 -11.18 -11.87 0.16
C LYS A 12 -11.56 -10.52 -0.46
N SER A 13 -11.94 -9.56 0.37
CA SER A 13 -12.11 -8.17 -0.05
C SER A 13 -11.08 -7.28 0.62
N PHE A 14 -10.50 -6.37 -0.14
CA PHE A 14 -9.53 -5.39 0.34
C PHE A 14 -10.11 -3.98 0.25
N SER A 15 -9.73 -3.13 1.20
CA SER A 15 -9.96 -1.69 1.15
C SER A 15 -8.67 -0.96 1.44
N VAL A 16 -8.30 -0.02 0.57
CA VAL A 16 -7.15 0.88 0.72
C VAL A 16 -7.67 2.30 0.79
N ARG A 17 -7.26 3.05 1.81
CA ARG A 17 -7.66 4.45 2.01
C ARG A 17 -6.61 5.25 2.76
N THR A 18 -6.68 6.57 2.67
CA THR A 18 -5.92 7.45 3.55
C THR A 18 -6.45 7.37 4.98
N ASP A 19 -5.53 7.35 5.94
CA ASP A 19 -5.82 7.44 7.36
C ASP A 19 -5.79 8.91 7.79
N ASN A 20 -6.94 9.56 7.72
CA ASN A 20 -7.09 10.98 8.02
C ASN A 20 -6.91 11.33 9.51
N LEU A 21 -6.77 10.33 10.38
CA LEU A 21 -6.52 10.52 11.81
C LEU A 21 -5.02 10.68 12.11
N SER A 22 -4.16 10.31 11.16
CA SER A 22 -2.71 10.38 11.32
C SER A 22 -2.18 11.73 10.81
N GLN A 23 -1.56 12.53 11.69
CA GLN A 23 -0.99 13.84 11.34
C GLN A 23 0.12 13.76 10.27
N GLY A 24 0.67 12.56 10.00
CA GLY A 24 1.71 12.32 8.99
C GLY A 24 1.23 11.65 7.69
N GLY A 25 -0.08 11.43 7.52
CA GLY A 25 -0.65 10.81 6.32
C GLY A 25 -0.22 9.35 6.13
N ALA A 26 -0.92 8.42 6.78
CA ALA A 26 -0.73 6.99 6.56
C ALA A 26 -1.77 6.41 5.57
N ILE A 27 -1.46 5.24 5.02
CA ILE A 27 -2.39 4.44 4.21
C ILE A 27 -2.85 3.24 5.03
N LEU A 28 -4.16 3.12 5.20
CA LEU A 28 -4.80 2.01 5.87
C LEU A 28 -5.22 0.95 4.86
N ILE A 29 -4.70 -0.26 5.01
CA ILE A 29 -5.08 -1.45 4.24
C ILE A 29 -5.92 -2.34 5.14
N THR A 30 -7.12 -2.69 4.69
CA THR A 30 -8.03 -3.61 5.36
C THR A 30 -8.23 -4.84 4.50
N GLU A 31 -8.01 -6.03 5.06
CA GLU A 31 -8.46 -7.29 4.51
C GLU A 31 -9.72 -7.75 5.25
N LYS A 32 -10.75 -8.15 4.52
CA LYS A 32 -11.89 -8.89 5.07
C LYS A 32 -11.99 -10.26 4.42
N SER A 33 -12.17 -11.28 5.26
CA SER A 33 -12.47 -12.66 4.89
C SER A 33 -13.71 -13.13 5.66
N ARG A 34 -14.17 -14.37 5.48
CA ARG A 34 -15.39 -14.91 6.11
C ARG A 34 -15.37 -14.69 7.64
N GLY A 35 -16.09 -13.67 8.10
CA GLY A 35 -16.24 -13.29 9.51
C GLY A 35 -15.03 -12.61 10.17
N LYS A 36 -13.95 -12.30 9.44
CA LYS A 36 -12.73 -11.70 10.03
C LYS A 36 -12.28 -10.47 9.26
N SER A 37 -11.79 -9.47 9.98
CA SER A 37 -11.23 -8.23 9.43
C SER A 37 -9.85 -7.98 10.02
N PHE A 38 -8.86 -7.76 9.15
CA PHE A 38 -7.48 -7.48 9.52
C PHE A 38 -7.06 -6.13 8.93
N GLN A 39 -6.27 -5.38 9.67
CA GLN A 39 -5.88 -4.02 9.28
C GLN A 39 -4.44 -3.72 9.62
N ILE A 40 -3.75 -3.05 8.70
CA ILE A 40 -2.44 -2.43 8.91
C ILE A 40 -2.46 -1.00 8.36
N SER A 41 -1.92 -0.06 9.13
CA SER A 41 -1.67 1.32 8.69
C SER A 41 -0.19 1.48 8.38
N LEU A 42 0.16 2.05 7.23
CA LEU A 42 1.54 2.16 6.74
C LEU A 42 1.87 3.63 6.42
N GLU A 43 3.04 4.06 6.87
CA GLU A 43 3.61 5.36 6.50
C GLU A 43 3.96 5.39 4.99
N VAL A 44 4.01 6.60 4.41
CA VAL A 44 4.21 6.81 2.97
C VAL A 44 5.45 6.08 2.44
N ASP A 45 6.60 6.19 3.13
CA ASP A 45 7.85 5.57 2.69
C ASP A 45 7.74 4.04 2.68
N CYS A 46 7.04 3.47 3.65
CA CYS A 46 6.77 2.04 3.70
C CYS A 46 5.84 1.61 2.55
N VAL A 47 4.89 2.45 2.15
CA VAL A 47 4.02 2.20 0.98
C VAL A 47 4.81 2.23 -0.32
N VAL A 48 5.71 3.19 -0.50
CA VAL A 48 6.62 3.25 -1.66
C VAL A 48 7.46 1.98 -1.74
N TRP A 49 8.06 1.59 -0.63
CA TRP A 49 8.85 0.38 -0.54
C TRP A 49 8.02 -0.88 -0.85
N LEU A 50 6.80 -0.99 -0.31
CA LEU A 50 5.88 -2.11 -0.54
C LEU A 50 5.48 -2.23 -2.02
N ARG A 51 5.24 -1.12 -2.71
CA ARG A 51 4.94 -1.12 -4.16
C ARG A 51 6.08 -1.74 -4.97
N ASN A 52 7.34 -1.43 -4.62
CA ASN A 52 8.49 -2.06 -5.27
C ASN A 52 8.52 -3.56 -5.00
N GLN A 53 8.21 -4.01 -3.79
CA GLN A 53 8.15 -5.45 -3.48
C GLN A 53 7.03 -6.17 -4.24
N LEU A 54 5.87 -5.53 -4.41
CA LEU A 54 4.76 -6.05 -5.21
C LEU A 54 5.17 -6.19 -6.69
N ARG A 55 5.87 -5.18 -7.24
CA ARG A 55 6.41 -5.22 -8.61
C ARG A 55 7.40 -6.35 -8.81
N ASP A 56 8.31 -6.53 -7.88
CA ASP A 56 9.28 -7.62 -7.93
C ASP A 56 8.59 -8.99 -7.83
N ALA A 57 7.53 -9.11 -7.03
CA ALA A 57 6.81 -10.37 -6.84
C ALA A 57 6.21 -10.93 -8.14
N PHE A 58 5.73 -10.08 -9.06
CA PHE A 58 5.20 -10.54 -10.35
C PHE A 58 6.22 -10.47 -11.51
N LYS A 59 7.36 -9.80 -11.35
CA LYS A 59 8.47 -9.80 -12.33
C LYS A 59 9.45 -10.97 -12.13
N GLY A 60 9.59 -11.44 -10.90
CA GLY A 60 10.59 -12.45 -10.53
C GLY A 60 10.17 -13.88 -10.84
N SER A 61 11.13 -14.81 -10.69
CA SER A 61 10.90 -16.25 -10.70
C SER A 61 9.86 -16.66 -9.64
N GLU A 62 9.26 -17.84 -9.78
CA GLU A 62 8.35 -18.45 -8.79
C GLU A 62 9.07 -18.87 -7.49
N ALA A 63 9.93 -18.02 -6.93
CA ALA A 63 10.65 -18.25 -5.70
C ALA A 63 9.93 -17.63 -4.50
N GLN A 64 10.03 -18.32 -3.36
CA GLN A 64 9.67 -17.76 -2.07
C GLN A 64 10.69 -16.68 -1.68
N PHE A 65 10.26 -15.64 -0.97
CA PHE A 65 11.16 -14.61 -0.46
C PHE A 65 10.65 -14.01 0.84
N PHE A 66 11.58 -13.41 1.60
CA PHE A 66 11.32 -12.55 2.76
C PHE A 66 12.04 -11.22 2.54
N ARG A 67 11.33 -10.10 2.72
CA ARG A 67 11.91 -8.75 2.64
C ARG A 67 11.34 -7.89 3.75
N GLN A 68 12.19 -7.04 4.34
CA GLN A 68 11.84 -6.25 5.53
C GLN A 68 12.11 -4.77 5.33
N PHE A 69 11.25 -3.95 5.92
CA PHE A 69 11.34 -2.51 6.06
C PHE A 69 11.35 -2.15 7.55
N LYS A 70 12.27 -1.28 7.96
CA LYS A 70 12.36 -0.76 9.33
C LYS A 70 11.86 0.68 9.33
N GLY A 71 10.68 0.90 9.91
CA GLY A 71 10.18 2.23 10.21
C GLY A 71 10.72 2.76 11.53
N VAL A 72 10.35 3.99 11.88
CA VAL A 72 10.82 4.66 13.11
C VAL A 72 10.40 3.90 14.37
N SER A 73 9.14 3.46 14.43
CA SER A 73 8.55 2.80 15.61
C SER A 73 7.93 1.43 15.31
N PHE A 74 8.18 0.89 14.12
CA PHE A 74 7.62 -0.38 13.67
C PHE A 74 8.56 -1.14 12.74
N GLN A 75 8.34 -2.44 12.64
CA GLN A 75 8.92 -3.28 11.59
C GLN A 75 7.80 -3.74 10.66
N PHE A 76 8.08 -3.79 9.37
CA PHE A 76 7.16 -4.30 8.37
C PHE A 76 7.89 -5.29 7.47
N TRP A 77 7.24 -6.37 7.08
CA TRP A 77 7.85 -7.33 6.17
C TRP A 77 6.83 -7.95 5.23
N VAL A 78 7.36 -8.45 4.12
CA VAL A 78 6.62 -9.13 3.05
C VAL A 78 7.23 -10.50 2.85
N GLU A 79 6.37 -11.51 2.91
CA GLU A 79 6.73 -12.89 2.63
C GLU A 79 5.96 -13.40 1.42
N ARG A 80 6.65 -14.04 0.48
CA ARG A 80 6.02 -14.75 -0.64
C ARG A 80 6.02 -16.25 -0.37
N HIS A 81 4.84 -16.85 -0.41
CA HIS A 81 4.62 -18.26 -0.13
C HIS A 81 3.77 -18.92 -1.21
N ARG A 82 3.85 -20.25 -1.28
CA ARG A 82 2.96 -21.10 -2.09
C ARG A 82 2.26 -22.10 -1.18
N ASN A 83 0.97 -22.32 -1.41
CA ASN A 83 0.25 -23.45 -0.83
C ASN A 83 -0.57 -24.17 -1.92
N SER A 84 -1.40 -25.12 -1.53
CA SER A 84 -2.27 -25.88 -2.45
C SER A 84 -3.28 -25.03 -3.22
N LYS A 85 -3.55 -23.79 -2.77
CA LYS A 85 -4.43 -22.83 -3.45
C LYS A 85 -3.68 -21.84 -4.35
N GLY A 86 -2.34 -21.92 -4.40
CA GLY A 86 -1.50 -21.07 -5.23
C GLY A 86 -0.57 -20.16 -4.43
N TRP A 87 -0.05 -19.13 -5.10
CA TRP A 87 0.87 -18.17 -4.51
C TRP A 87 0.13 -17.07 -3.74
N PHE A 88 0.74 -16.59 -2.66
CA PHE A 88 0.25 -15.45 -1.91
C PHE A 88 1.39 -14.65 -1.30
N LEU A 89 1.12 -13.39 -1.00
CA LEU A 89 1.96 -12.54 -0.17
C LEU A 89 1.34 -12.41 1.21
N ARG A 90 2.16 -12.55 2.25
CA ARG A 90 1.81 -12.15 3.61
C ARG A 90 2.49 -10.82 3.91
N LEU A 91 1.69 -9.82 4.27
CA LEU A 91 2.16 -8.52 4.74
C LEU A 91 2.04 -8.50 6.24
N SER A 92 3.10 -8.19 6.98
CA SER A 92 3.09 -8.20 8.43
C SER A 92 3.69 -6.93 9.00
N LYS A 93 3.01 -6.32 9.97
CA LYS A 93 3.48 -5.14 10.70
C LYS A 93 3.60 -5.49 12.18
N CYS A 94 4.79 -5.29 12.75
CA CYS A 94 5.03 -5.32 14.18
C CYS A 94 5.15 -3.90 14.73
N THR A 95 4.31 -3.57 15.71
CA THR A 95 4.38 -2.30 16.43
C THR A 95 4.30 -2.59 17.92
N ARG A 96 5.32 -2.19 18.67
CA ARG A 96 5.44 -2.45 20.13
C ARG A 96 5.22 -3.94 20.48
N GLY A 97 5.82 -4.84 19.69
CA GLY A 97 5.72 -6.29 19.88
C GLY A 97 4.43 -6.95 19.37
N VAL A 98 3.42 -6.16 18.97
CA VAL A 98 2.15 -6.70 18.44
C VAL A 98 2.24 -6.84 16.93
N VAL A 99 2.09 -8.06 16.43
CA VAL A 99 2.11 -8.38 14.99
C VAL A 99 0.69 -8.43 14.44
N ARG A 100 0.46 -7.73 13.33
CA ARG A 100 -0.77 -7.83 12.52
C ARG A 100 -0.38 -8.18 11.09
N SER A 101 -1.13 -9.10 10.50
CA SER A 101 -0.83 -9.57 9.14
C SER A 101 -2.05 -9.56 8.23
N LEU A 102 -1.80 -9.29 6.96
CA LEU A 102 -2.73 -9.48 5.84
C LEU A 102 -2.17 -10.54 4.89
N VAL A 103 -3.04 -11.21 4.15
CA VAL A 103 -2.68 -12.19 3.11
C VAL A 103 -3.36 -11.82 1.80
N ILE A 104 -2.54 -11.47 0.81
CA ILE A 104 -2.94 -11.10 -0.55
C ILE A 104 -2.68 -12.29 -1.48
N PRO A 105 -3.73 -12.99 -1.93
CA PRO A 105 -3.57 -14.03 -2.95
C PRO A 105 -3.02 -13.45 -4.25
N GLN A 106 -2.26 -14.23 -5.00
CA GLN A 106 -1.81 -13.85 -6.34
C GLN A 106 -3.01 -13.54 -7.25
N GLY A 107 -4.06 -14.36 -7.15
CA GLY A 107 -5.17 -14.36 -8.11
C GLY A 107 -4.70 -14.79 -9.51
N GLU A 108 -5.65 -14.90 -10.42
CA GLU A 108 -5.37 -15.24 -11.81
C GLU A 108 -4.45 -14.18 -12.46
N ASN A 109 -3.40 -14.62 -13.14
CA ASN A 109 -2.43 -13.74 -13.82
C ASN A 109 -1.84 -12.63 -12.93
N ALA A 110 -1.66 -12.91 -11.63
CA ALA A 110 -1.16 -11.97 -10.63
C ALA A 110 -2.04 -10.72 -10.42
N ILE A 111 -3.34 -10.78 -10.75
CA ILE A 111 -4.26 -9.66 -10.61
C ILE A 111 -4.34 -9.14 -9.17
N GLY A 112 -4.24 -10.01 -8.17
CA GLY A 112 -4.28 -9.61 -6.75
C GLY A 112 -3.12 -8.71 -6.34
N TRP A 113 -1.92 -9.01 -6.83
CA TRP A 113 -0.74 -8.20 -6.54
C TRP A 113 -0.72 -6.90 -7.35
N ARG A 114 -1.13 -6.96 -8.63
CA ARG A 114 -1.23 -5.77 -9.50
C ARG A 114 -2.28 -4.78 -8.97
N THR A 115 -3.48 -5.24 -8.69
CA THR A 115 -4.56 -4.38 -8.15
C THR A 115 -4.19 -3.77 -6.81
N MET A 116 -3.46 -4.49 -5.93
CA MET A 116 -2.95 -3.90 -4.70
C MET A 116 -1.91 -2.81 -4.98
N GLU A 117 -0.95 -3.04 -5.88
CA GLU A 117 0.08 -2.06 -6.25
C GLU A 117 -0.55 -0.78 -6.84
N ASP A 118 -1.48 -0.95 -7.78
CA ASP A 118 -2.22 0.15 -8.39
C ASP A 118 -3.03 0.93 -7.34
N SER A 119 -3.73 0.22 -6.45
CA SER A 119 -4.50 0.83 -5.37
C SER A 119 -3.61 1.69 -4.48
N LEU A 120 -2.45 1.19 -4.07
CA LEU A 120 -1.47 1.96 -3.29
C LEU A 120 -0.92 3.16 -4.07
N GLY A 121 -0.67 3.01 -5.37
CA GLY A 121 -0.20 4.07 -6.24
C GLY A 121 -1.17 5.26 -6.35
N THR A 122 -2.47 4.99 -6.35
CA THR A 122 -3.49 6.05 -6.39
C THR A 122 -3.48 6.95 -5.15
N PHE A 123 -2.98 6.50 -4.00
CA PHE A 123 -2.90 7.32 -2.80
C PHE A 123 -1.53 7.97 -2.60
N TYR A 124 -0.46 7.37 -3.14
CA TYR A 124 0.88 7.96 -3.13
C TYR A 124 0.96 9.26 -3.93
N ASN A 125 0.36 9.30 -5.13
CA ASN A 125 0.45 10.45 -6.04
C ASN A 125 -0.22 11.74 -5.51
N PHE A 126 -0.99 11.68 -4.41
CA PHE A 126 -1.61 12.84 -3.79
C PHE A 126 -0.77 13.43 -2.65
N ASN A 127 -0.07 12.62 -1.86
CA ASN A 127 0.76 13.13 -0.77
C ASN A 127 2.09 13.77 -1.25
N GLY A 128 2.47 13.54 -2.52
CA GLY A 128 3.64 14.17 -3.15
C GLY A 128 3.39 15.58 -3.71
N LYS A 129 2.13 16.02 -3.85
CA LYS A 129 1.79 17.41 -4.18
C LYS A 129 1.37 18.15 -2.91
N ARG A 130 2.37 18.59 -2.13
CA ARG A 130 2.21 19.86 -1.43
C ARG A 130 2.09 20.92 -2.53
N CYS A 131 0.86 21.31 -2.84
CA CYS A 131 0.58 22.48 -3.65
C CYS A 131 1.24 23.65 -2.92
N GLY A 132 2.40 24.11 -3.41
CA GLY A 132 2.93 25.39 -3.05
C GLY A 132 1.91 26.43 -3.49
N SER A 133 1.29 27.07 -2.51
CA SER A 133 0.50 28.28 -2.71
C SER A 133 1.38 29.38 -3.28
N ASP A 134 0.84 30.05 -4.29
CA ASP A 134 0.94 31.48 -4.54
C ASP A 134 2.32 32.15 -4.45
N THR A 135 2.85 32.51 -5.61
CA THR A 135 3.43 33.84 -5.78
C THR A 135 2.78 34.47 -7.00
N GLY A 136 1.68 35.18 -6.76
CA GLY A 136 1.34 36.33 -7.58
C GLY A 136 2.54 37.27 -7.65
N ARG A 137 2.91 37.64 -8.87
CA ARG A 137 3.55 38.91 -9.16
C ARG A 137 3.09 39.30 -10.55
N ASP A 138 2.13 40.21 -10.56
CA ASP A 138 1.77 41.02 -11.71
C ASP A 138 3.04 41.65 -12.27
N ALA A 139 3.33 41.36 -13.54
CA ALA A 139 4.22 42.16 -14.35
C ALA A 139 3.34 43.08 -15.19
N ASP A 140 2.98 44.22 -14.60
CA ASP A 140 2.62 45.42 -15.35
C ASP A 140 3.87 45.90 -16.10
N GLY A 141 3.72 46.09 -17.40
CA GLY A 141 4.79 46.42 -18.33
C GLY A 141 4.21 47.21 -19.48
N GLY A 142 3.65 48.38 -19.17
CA GLY A 142 3.29 49.39 -20.16
C GLY A 142 4.55 49.99 -20.78
N GLU A 143 4.73 49.79 -22.08
CA GLU A 143 5.65 50.56 -22.91
C GLU A 143 5.06 51.96 -23.16
N ARG A 144 5.86 52.98 -22.86
CA ARG A 144 5.81 54.32 -23.46
C ARG A 144 7.13 54.56 -24.17
#